data_AF-A0A429Q7P4-F1
#
_entry.id   AF-A0A429Q7P4-F1
#
_cell.length_a   1.000
_cell.length_b   1.000
_cell.length_c   1.000
_cell.angle_alpha   90.00
_cell.angle_beta   90.00
_cell.angle_gamma   90.00
#
_symmetry.space_group_name_H-M   'P 1'
#
loop_
_entity.id
_entity.type
_entity.pdbx_description
1 polymer ?
#
loop_
_entity_poly.entity_id
_entity_poly.type
_entity_poly.pdbx_seq_one_letter_code
_entity_poly.pdbx_strand_id
1 'polypeptide(L)'
;MEPEEAEEMFGPSAAKLMVFLNDRFAERRARAHSLPLEEAQIAMAEVDAVQSILNEVFPKAYDLSYGAGFDDAAMASWDVACRLAVPYDTHPDYKEEWRP
;
A
#
# COMPACT_ATOMS: atom_id res chain seq x y z
N MET A 1 10.21 3.90 -15.78
CA MET A 1 9.04 4.64 -15.29
C MET A 1 9.56 5.51 -14.19
N GLU A 2 9.70 6.80 -14.49
CA GLU A 2 10.17 7.78 -13.51
C GLU A 2 9.07 8.00 -12.46
N PRO A 3 9.40 8.36 -11.21
CA PRO A 3 8.42 8.59 -10.15
C PRO A 3 7.31 9.57 -10.53
N GLU A 4 7.64 10.53 -11.40
CA GLU A 4 6.76 11.59 -11.90
C GLU A 4 5.68 11.07 -12.87
N GLU A 5 5.96 9.99 -13.63
CA GLU A 5 4.97 9.38 -14.56
C GLU A 5 3.93 8.53 -13.82
N ALA A 6 4.32 7.95 -12.68
CA ALA A 6 3.40 7.20 -11.83
C ALA A 6 2.38 8.13 -11.15
N GLU A 7 2.76 9.36 -10.77
CA GLU A 7 1.93 10.32 -10.03
C GLU A 7 0.85 11.01 -10.89
N GLU A 8 1.01 11.07 -12.22
CA GLU A 8 -0.03 11.54 -13.15
C GLU A 8 -1.06 10.45 -13.51
N MET A 9 -0.66 9.17 -13.48
CA MET A 9 -1.53 8.01 -13.79
C MET A 9 -2.25 7.46 -12.56
N PHE A 10 -1.57 7.43 -11.41
CA PHE A 10 -2.19 7.21 -10.11
C PHE A 10 -2.90 8.48 -9.65
N GLY A 11 -4.14 8.38 -9.18
CA GLY A 11 -4.76 9.50 -8.48
C GLY A 11 -3.85 10.03 -7.35
N PRO A 12 -3.69 11.35 -7.16
CA PRO A 12 -2.76 11.91 -6.17
C PRO A 12 -2.95 11.39 -4.74
N SER A 13 -4.16 10.97 -4.39
CA SER A 13 -4.48 10.35 -3.08
C SER A 13 -3.97 8.90 -2.98
N ALA A 14 -4.02 8.14 -4.07
CA ALA A 14 -3.55 6.75 -4.16
C ALA A 14 -2.02 6.64 -4.14
N ALA A 15 -1.32 7.55 -4.81
CA ALA A 15 0.14 7.64 -4.69
C ALA A 15 0.59 7.92 -3.25
N LYS A 16 -0.06 8.87 -2.57
CA LYS A 16 0.24 9.21 -1.16
C LYS A 16 -0.07 8.06 -0.21
N LEU A 17 -1.18 7.36 -0.42
CA LEU A 17 -1.54 6.18 0.37
C LEU A 17 -0.49 5.05 0.22
N MET A 18 0.00 4.82 -0.99
CA MET A 18 1.08 3.85 -1.23
C MET A 18 2.38 4.22 -0.51
N VAL A 19 2.79 5.48 -0.57
CA VAL A 19 3.98 5.97 0.16
C VAL A 19 3.78 5.76 1.67
N PHE A 20 2.63 6.17 2.21
CA PHE A 20 2.32 5.99 3.61
C PHE A 20 2.39 4.52 4.05
N LEU A 21 1.75 3.61 3.31
CA LEU A 21 1.76 2.18 3.61
C LEU A 21 3.18 1.58 3.53
N ASN A 22 3.97 1.99 2.53
CA ASN A 22 5.36 1.55 2.38
C ASN A 22 6.22 1.95 3.58
N ASP A 23 6.07 3.17 4.08
CA ASP A 23 6.76 3.63 5.29
C ASP A 23 6.35 2.80 6.52
N ARG A 24 5.05 2.50 6.65
CA ARG A 24 4.55 1.66 7.76
C ARG A 24 5.09 0.22 7.68
N PHE A 25 5.20 -0.34 6.48
CA PHE A 25 5.79 -1.65 6.27
C PHE A 25 7.28 -1.66 6.60
N ALA A 26 8.03 -0.61 6.24
CA ALA A 26 9.43 -0.46 6.62
C ALA A 26 9.60 -0.41 8.14
N GLU A 27 8.75 0.34 8.86
CA GLU A 27 8.76 0.37 10.32
C GLU A 27 8.41 -0.99 10.94
N ARG A 28 7.44 -1.71 10.38
CA ARG A 28 7.06 -3.05 10.87
C ARG A 28 8.20 -4.05 10.69
N ARG A 29 8.94 -4.00 9.58
CA ARG A 29 10.18 -4.78 9.40
C ARG A 29 11.24 -4.42 10.43
N ALA A 30 11.46 -3.12 10.67
CA ALA A 30 12.40 -2.66 11.67
C ALA A 30 12.06 -3.19 13.07
N ARG A 31 10.77 -3.21 13.43
CA ARG A 31 10.29 -3.78 14.71
C ARG A 31 10.40 -5.29 14.78
N ALA A 32 10.23 -6.01 13.65
CA ALA A 32 10.37 -7.46 13.61
C ALA A 32 11.77 -7.93 14.04
N HIS A 33 12.82 -7.14 13.80
CA HIS A 33 14.18 -7.46 14.26
C HIS A 33 14.33 -7.53 15.79
N SER A 34 13.38 -6.99 16.55
CA SER A 34 13.37 -7.05 18.02
C SER A 34 12.58 -8.25 18.57
N LEU A 35 11.99 -9.09 17.69
CA LEU A 35 11.23 -10.27 18.06
C LEU A 35 12.11 -11.53 18.11
N PRO A 36 11.66 -12.61 18.78
CA PRO A 36 12.23 -13.94 18.61
C PRO A 36 12.29 -14.35 17.13
N LEU A 37 13.30 -15.15 16.74
CA LEU A 37 13.58 -15.44 15.33
C LEU A 37 12.38 -15.98 14.54
N GLU A 38 11.63 -16.94 15.09
CA GLU A 38 10.46 -17.52 14.42
C GLU A 38 9.36 -16.47 14.20
N GLU A 39 9.08 -15.65 15.21
CA GLU A 39 8.09 -14.57 15.13
C GLU A 39 8.53 -13.48 14.14
N ALA A 40 9.83 -13.13 14.13
CA ALA A 40 10.41 -12.17 13.19
C ALA A 40 10.26 -12.64 11.74
N GLN A 41 10.52 -13.93 11.47
CA GLN A 41 10.37 -14.52 10.15
C GLN A 41 8.93 -14.49 9.64
N ILE A 42 7.97 -14.84 10.50
CA ILE A 42 6.55 -14.77 10.17
C ILE A 42 6.15 -13.31 9.90
N ALA A 43 6.50 -12.38 10.79
CA ALA A 43 6.17 -10.97 10.64
C ALA A 43 6.76 -10.35 9.36
N MET A 44 7.99 -10.71 9.00
CA MET A 44 8.60 -10.27 7.74
C MET A 44 7.89 -10.86 6.53
N ALA A 45 7.60 -12.16 6.53
CA ALA A 45 6.94 -12.83 5.41
C ALA A 45 5.53 -12.26 5.14
N GLU A 46 4.78 -11.93 6.19
CA GLU A 46 3.48 -11.26 6.06
C GLU A 46 3.60 -9.87 5.41
N VAL A 47 4.56 -9.07 5.87
CA VAL A 47 4.78 -7.72 5.33
C VAL A 47 5.25 -7.79 3.87
N ASP A 48 6.16 -8.72 3.56
CA ASP A 48 6.66 -8.92 2.19
C ASP A 48 5.53 -9.38 1.25
N ALA A 49 4.66 -10.28 1.69
CA ALA A 49 3.52 -10.74 0.91
C ALA A 49 2.54 -9.60 0.60
N VAL A 50 2.16 -8.80 1.61
CA VAL A 50 1.24 -7.66 1.43
C VAL A 50 1.88 -6.60 0.53
N GLN A 51 3.16 -6.26 0.75
CA GLN A 51 3.83 -5.26 -0.06
C GLN A 51 4.01 -5.73 -1.51
N SER A 52 4.29 -7.02 -1.74
CA SER A 52 4.37 -7.60 -3.08
C SER A 52 3.04 -7.45 -3.82
N ILE A 53 1.92 -7.78 -3.17
CA ILE A 53 0.58 -7.64 -3.75
C ILE A 53 0.30 -6.17 -4.09
N LEU A 54 0.55 -5.25 -3.16
CA LEU A 54 0.29 -3.83 -3.39
C LEU A 54 1.15 -3.25 -4.51
N ASN A 55 2.46 -3.54 -4.52
CA ASN A 55 3.36 -3.04 -5.57
C ASN A 55 3.02 -3.61 -6.96
N GLU A 56 2.42 -4.79 -7.03
CA GLU A 56 2.03 -5.39 -8.30
C GLU A 56 0.63 -4.95 -8.76
N VAL A 57 -0.36 -5.05 -7.88
CA VAL A 57 -1.78 -4.89 -8.22
C VAL A 57 -2.17 -3.42 -8.25
N PHE A 58 -1.72 -2.64 -7.26
CA PHE A 58 -2.16 -1.27 -7.09
C PHE A 58 -1.78 -0.42 -8.32
N PRO A 59 -0.55 -0.48 -8.89
CA PRO A 59 -0.23 0.25 -10.12
C PRO A 59 -1.02 -0.19 -11.34
N LYS A 60 -1.19 -1.49 -11.52
CA LYS A 60 -1.95 -2.04 -12.65
C LYS A 60 -3.43 -1.62 -12.59
N ALA A 61 -3.98 -1.44 -11.40
CA ALA A 61 -5.35 -0.98 -11.21
C ALA A 61 -5.56 0.46 -11.70
N TYR A 62 -4.52 1.29 -11.68
CA TYR A 62 -4.54 2.69 -12.12
C TYR A 62 -3.83 2.92 -13.48
N ASP A 63 -3.46 1.85 -14.20
CA ASP A 63 -2.85 1.95 -15.53
C ASP A 63 -3.86 1.61 -16.64
N LEU A 64 -4.19 2.61 -17.46
CA LEU A 64 -5.15 2.50 -18.58
C LEU A 64 -4.72 1.53 -19.68
N SER A 65 -3.43 1.17 -19.76
CA SER A 65 -2.91 0.22 -20.74
C SER A 65 -3.37 -1.22 -20.47
N TYR A 66 -3.84 -1.52 -19.26
CA TYR A 66 -4.26 -2.87 -18.86
C TYR A 66 -5.74 -3.20 -19.13
N GLY A 67 -6.56 -2.25 -19.62
CA GLY A 67 -7.86 -2.53 -20.24
C GLY A 67 -9.11 -1.96 -19.55
N ALA A 68 -10.25 -2.11 -20.22
CA ALA A 68 -11.57 -1.57 -19.84
C ALA A 68 -12.22 -2.35 -18.67
N GLY A 69 -11.68 -2.17 -17.48
CA GLY A 69 -12.24 -2.60 -16.19
C GLY A 69 -11.75 -1.72 -15.03
N PHE A 70 -11.23 -0.55 -15.38
CA PHE A 70 -10.45 0.34 -14.53
C PHE A 70 -11.18 0.76 -13.26
N ASP A 71 -12.47 1.12 -13.36
CA ASP A 71 -13.22 1.63 -12.22
C ASP A 71 -13.36 0.58 -11.11
N ASP A 72 -13.78 -0.64 -11.44
CA ASP A 72 -14.01 -1.67 -10.42
C ASP A 72 -12.70 -2.19 -9.80
N ALA A 73 -11.67 -2.39 -10.62
CA ALA A 73 -10.37 -2.85 -10.16
C ALA A 73 -9.65 -1.76 -9.33
N ALA A 74 -9.72 -0.49 -9.74
CA ALA A 74 -9.18 0.63 -8.98
C ALA A 74 -9.94 0.84 -7.68
N MET A 75 -11.28 0.78 -7.69
CA MET A 75 -12.09 0.87 -6.46
C MET A 75 -11.78 -0.26 -5.48
N ALA A 76 -11.68 -1.50 -5.96
CA ALA A 76 -11.36 -2.64 -5.11
C ALA A 76 -9.94 -2.53 -4.54
N SER A 77 -8.98 -2.12 -5.36
CA SER A 77 -7.59 -1.92 -4.93
C SER A 77 -7.52 -0.80 -3.88
N TRP A 78 -8.20 0.32 -4.14
CA TRP A 78 -8.35 1.44 -3.21
C TRP A 78 -8.91 1.01 -1.85
N ASP A 79 -10.05 0.30 -1.84
CA ASP A 79 -10.67 -0.21 -0.61
C ASP A 79 -9.71 -1.12 0.18
N VAL A 80 -8.97 -2.00 -0.51
CA VAL A 80 -7.94 -2.83 0.14
C VAL A 80 -6.84 -1.97 0.77
N ALA A 81 -6.31 -0.97 0.06
CA ALA A 81 -5.27 -0.10 0.61
C ALA A 81 -5.77 0.74 1.80
N CYS A 82 -6.98 1.27 1.73
CA CYS A 82 -7.61 2.00 2.84
C CYS A 82 -7.76 1.11 4.07
N ARG A 83 -8.21 -0.14 3.91
CA ARG A 83 -8.30 -1.11 5.02
C ARG A 83 -6.95 -1.46 5.62
N LEU A 84 -5.90 -1.54 4.80
CA LEU A 84 -4.53 -1.75 5.28
C LEU A 84 -3.98 -0.52 6.04
N ALA A 85 -4.53 0.67 5.79
CA ALA A 85 -4.18 1.89 6.50
C ALA A 85 -4.91 2.07 7.84
N VAL A 86 -6.08 1.42 8.04
CA VAL A 86 -6.89 1.53 9.28
C VAL A 86 -6.10 1.31 10.58
N PRO A 87 -5.18 0.32 10.70
CA PRO A 87 -4.39 0.15 11.91
C PRO A 87 -3.51 1.35 12.29
N TYR A 88 -3.37 2.32 11.39
CA TYR A 88 -2.54 3.52 11.54
C TYR A 88 -3.39 4.81 11.58
N ASP A 89 -4.70 4.74 11.83
CA ASP A 89 -5.62 5.89 11.85
C ASP A 89 -5.26 6.99 12.88
N THR A 90 -4.47 6.63 13.90
CA THR A 90 -3.92 7.54 14.90
C THR A 90 -2.57 8.16 14.52
N HIS A 91 -1.98 7.77 13.40
CA HIS A 91 -0.69 8.30 12.94
C HIS A 91 -0.83 9.75 12.46
N PRO A 92 0.10 10.68 12.77
CA PRO A 92 -0.02 12.10 12.36
C PRO A 92 -0.08 12.30 10.84
N ASP A 93 0.53 11.39 10.08
CA ASP A 93 0.52 11.45 8.61
C ASP A 93 -0.72 10.77 7.99
N TYR A 94 -1.53 10.08 8.79
CA TYR A 94 -2.80 9.51 8.33
C TYR A 94 -3.74 10.60 7.82
N LYS A 95 -4.44 10.34 6.71
CA LYS A 95 -5.41 11.26 6.13
C LYS A 95 -6.81 10.67 6.23
N GLU A 96 -7.77 11.50 6.62
CA GLU A 96 -9.18 11.10 6.78
C GLU A 96 -9.80 10.59 5.47
N GLU A 97 -9.29 11.02 4.31
CA GLU A 97 -9.69 10.51 2.99
C GLU A 97 -9.35 9.03 2.77
N TRP A 98 -8.47 8.43 3.57
CA TRP A 98 -8.13 7.01 3.53
C TRP A 98 -9.00 6.17 4.46
N ARG A 99 -9.97 6.78 5.15
CA ARG A 99 -10.94 6.04 5.94
C ARG A 99 -11.89 5.31 4.97
N PRO A 100 -12.06 3.97 5.11
CA PRO A 100 -12.97 3.20 4.26
C PRO A 100 -14.43 3.66 4.35
#